data_AF-A0A2G7M099-F1
#
_entry.id   AF-A0A2G7M099-F1
#
_cell.length_a   1.000
_cell.length_b   1.000
_cell.length_c   1.000
_cell.angle_alpha   90.00
_cell.angle_beta   90.00
_cell.angle_gamma   90.00
#
_symmetry.space_group_name_H-M   'P 1'
#
loop_
_entity.id
_entity.type
_entity.pdbx_description
1 polymer ?
#
loop_
_entity_poly.entity_id
_entity_poly.type
_entity_poly.pdbx_seq_one_letter_code
_entity_poly.pdbx_strand_id
1 'polypeptide(L)'
;MMVQWTATAMNRLRQIKSEHFTDQETMEYKMNLIRRVEQKVVTMGTLMPSREYRNTYYCIVDQYVVSYKVLDKGERYVITSLKHGAMKRNFKY
;
A
#
# COMPACT_ATOMS: atom_id res chain seq x y z
N MET A 1 15.00 -10.08 0.56
CA MET A 1 13.78 -9.53 -0.07
C MET A 1 13.54 -8.15 0.51
N MET A 2 13.49 -7.11 -0.33
CA MET A 2 13.49 -5.71 0.10
C MET A 2 12.17 -5.03 -0.30
N VAL A 3 11.54 -4.33 0.65
CA VAL A 3 10.37 -3.49 0.38
C VAL A 3 10.77 -2.02 0.46
N GLN A 4 10.42 -1.24 -0.56
CA GLN A 4 10.72 0.18 -0.65
C GLN A 4 9.44 0.97 -0.84
N TRP A 5 9.33 2.08 -0.12
CA TRP A 5 8.22 3.02 -0.27
C TRP A 5 8.67 4.20 -1.11
N THR A 6 7.91 4.55 -2.14
CA THR A 6 8.13 5.83 -2.82
C THR A 6 7.79 7.00 -1.90
N ALA A 7 8.40 8.16 -2.14
CA ALA A 7 8.05 9.38 -1.41
C ALA A 7 6.55 9.68 -1.48
N THR A 8 5.91 9.41 -2.62
CA THR A 8 4.46 9.57 -2.80
C THR A 8 3.65 8.68 -1.86
N ALA A 9 3.98 7.39 -1.77
CA ALA A 9 3.28 6.45 -0.89
C ALA A 9 3.51 6.81 0.59
N MET A 10 4.75 7.17 0.95
CA MET A 10 5.09 7.57 2.32
C MET A 10 4.39 8.88 2.73
N ASN A 11 4.28 9.84 1.83
CA ASN A 11 3.55 11.09 2.09
C ASN A 11 2.06 10.83 2.34
N ARG A 12 1.43 9.89 1.61
CA ARG A 12 0.05 9.50 1.89
C ARG A 12 -0.12 8.81 3.23
N LEU A 13 0.81 7.94 3.62
CA LEU A 13 0.80 7.33 4.95
C LEU A 13 0.90 8.39 6.07
N ARG A 14 1.80 9.37 5.91
CA ARG A 14 1.99 10.45 6.90
C ARG A 14 0.73 11.28 7.10
N GLN A 15 -0.04 11.49 6.03
CA GLN A 15 -1.30 12.26 6.03
C GLN A 15 -2.49 11.52 6.64
N ILE A 16 -2.37 10.23 6.97
CA ILE A 16 -3.43 9.52 7.70
C ILE A 16 -3.63 10.22 9.05
N LYS A 17 -4.87 10.55 9.36
CA LYS A 17 -5.29 11.14 10.64
C LYS A 17 -6.55 10.42 11.08
N SER A 18 -6.78 10.39 12.39
CA SER A 18 -8.03 9.95 12.97
C SER A 18 -8.68 11.11 13.69
N GLU A 19 -10.01 11.21 13.59
CA GLU A 19 -10.81 12.11 14.42
C GLU A 19 -11.17 11.48 15.77
N HIS A 20 -10.99 10.15 15.89
CA HIS A 20 -11.41 9.36 17.06
C HIS A 20 -10.25 8.86 17.91
N PHE A 21 -9.01 8.93 17.41
CA PHE A 21 -7.82 8.44 18.10
C PHE A 21 -6.86 9.57 18.40
N THR A 22 -6.10 9.43 19.48
CA THR A 22 -4.99 10.31 19.81
C THR A 22 -3.89 10.26 18.76
N ASP A 23 -2.97 11.23 18.77
CA ASP A 23 -1.81 11.24 17.89
C ASP A 23 -0.90 10.02 18.11
N GLN A 24 -0.75 9.56 19.36
CA GLN A 24 0.04 8.38 19.69
C GLN A 24 -0.59 7.11 19.12
N GLU A 25 -1.89 6.89 19.34
CA GLU A 25 -2.61 5.74 18.77
C GLU A 25 -2.58 5.77 17.24
N THR A 26 -2.72 6.95 16.64
CA THR A 26 -2.60 7.13 15.19
C THR A 26 -1.20 6.80 14.69
N MET A 27 -0.15 7.14 15.45
CA MET A 27 1.23 6.81 15.12
C MET A 27 1.51 5.31 15.22
N GLU A 28 1.04 4.66 16.29
CA GLU A 28 1.12 3.20 16.46
C GLU A 28 0.38 2.48 15.33
N TYR A 29 -0.82 2.95 14.98
CA TYR A 29 -1.57 2.45 13.84
C TYR A 29 -0.77 2.54 12.54
N LYS A 30 -0.16 3.70 12.24
CA LYS A 30 0.68 3.89 11.04
C LYS A 30 1.85 2.90 11.00
N MET A 31 2.55 2.69 12.11
CA MET A 31 3.65 1.73 12.18
C MET A 31 3.18 0.29 11.91
N ASN A 32 2.05 -0.09 12.50
CA ASN A 32 1.45 -1.41 12.29
C ASN A 32 0.92 -1.58 10.86
N LEU A 33 0.43 -0.50 10.25
CA LEU A 33 0.02 -0.49 8.85
C LEU A 33 1.22 -0.73 7.92
N ILE A 34 2.36 -0.06 8.13
CA ILE A 34 3.59 -0.29 7.35
C ILE A 34 3.95 -1.78 7.38
N ARG A 35 4.09 -2.36 8.58
CA ARG A 35 4.49 -3.76 8.76
C ARG A 35 3.56 -4.73 8.03
N ARG A 36 2.24 -4.52 8.16
CA ARG A 36 1.23 -5.36 7.50
C ARG A 36 1.26 -5.22 5.99
N VAL A 37 1.49 -4.00 5.48
CA VAL A 37 1.63 -3.77 4.04
C VAL A 37 2.86 -4.49 3.49
N GLU A 38 4.02 -4.34 4.14
CA GLU A 38 5.26 -4.97 3.69
C GLU A 38 5.14 -6.49 3.65
N GLN A 39 4.62 -7.10 4.73
CA GLN A 39 4.37 -8.54 4.80
C GLN A 39 3.38 -9.00 3.73
N LYS A 40 2.28 -8.27 3.52
CA LYS A 40 1.26 -8.64 2.54
C LYS A 40 1.79 -8.56 1.12
N VAL A 41 2.52 -7.50 0.77
CA VAL A 41 3.10 -7.32 -0.57
C VAL A 41 4.09 -8.45 -0.91
N VAL A 42 4.95 -8.80 0.04
CA VAL A 42 5.87 -9.94 -0.05
C VAL A 42 5.11 -11.25 -0.28
N THR A 43 4.09 -11.52 0.54
CA THR A 43 3.29 -12.76 0.47
C THR A 43 2.49 -12.85 -0.82
N MET A 44 1.94 -11.72 -1.29
CA MET A 44 1.10 -11.65 -2.47
C MET A 44 1.91 -11.76 -3.77
N GLY A 45 3.20 -11.38 -3.77
CA GLY A 45 4.05 -11.51 -4.95
C GLY A 45 3.43 -10.87 -6.18
N THR A 46 3.08 -11.70 -7.18
CA THR A 46 2.46 -11.27 -8.44
C THR A 46 1.02 -11.74 -8.61
N LEU A 47 0.35 -12.17 -7.52
CA LEU A 47 -0.96 -12.82 -7.56
C LEU A 47 -2.11 -11.91 -8.02
N MET A 48 -2.01 -10.61 -7.80
CA MET A 48 -3.08 -9.65 -8.14
C MET A 48 -2.56 -8.55 -9.07
N PRO A 49 -2.44 -8.85 -10.37
CA PRO A 49 -2.03 -7.87 -11.36
C PRO A 49 -3.10 -6.80 -11.56
N SER A 50 -2.66 -5.57 -11.77
CA SER A 50 -3.51 -4.47 -12.22
C SER A 50 -3.92 -4.68 -13.67
N ARG A 51 -5.20 -4.42 -13.97
CA ARG A 51 -5.71 -4.43 -15.35
C ARG A 51 -5.26 -3.20 -16.15
N GLU A 52 -5.14 -2.05 -15.48
CA GLU A 52 -4.85 -0.75 -16.14
C GLU A 52 -3.35 -0.50 -16.34
N TYR A 53 -2.51 -0.92 -15.39
CA TYR A 53 -1.08 -0.63 -15.38
C TYR A 53 -0.25 -1.91 -15.49
N ARG A 54 0.51 -2.04 -16.59
CA ARG A 54 1.41 -3.17 -16.84
C ARG A 54 2.46 -3.28 -15.73
N ASN A 55 2.80 -4.53 -15.35
CA ASN A 55 3.77 -4.87 -14.30
C ASN A 55 3.50 -4.18 -12.96
N THR A 56 2.23 -3.84 -12.71
CA THR A 56 1.78 -3.27 -11.44
C THR A 56 0.85 -4.27 -10.81
N TYR A 57 1.00 -4.46 -9.50
CA TYR A 57 0.20 -5.36 -8.71
C TYR A 57 -0.45 -4.56 -7.59
N TYR A 58 -1.49 -5.12 -6.99
CA TYR A 58 -2.13 -4.48 -5.86
C TYR A 58 -2.56 -5.49 -4.80
N CYS A 59 -2.72 -5.02 -3.58
CA CYS A 59 -3.39 -5.76 -2.52
C CYS A 59 -4.21 -4.79 -1.68
N ILE A 60 -5.11 -5.35 -0.89
CA ILE A 60 -5.91 -4.59 0.08
C ILE A 60 -5.39 -4.93 1.47
N VAL A 61 -5.11 -3.91 2.27
CA VAL A 61 -4.68 -4.01 3.67
C VAL A 61 -5.52 -3.03 4.47
N ASP A 62 -6.29 -3.53 5.43
CA ASP A 62 -7.37 -2.80 6.08
C ASP A 62 -8.29 -2.12 5.05
N GLN A 63 -8.43 -0.81 5.14
CA GLN A 63 -9.21 0.01 4.23
C GLN A 63 -8.36 0.59 3.10
N TYR A 64 -7.10 0.18 2.93
CA TYR A 64 -6.20 0.75 1.93
C TYR A 64 -5.96 -0.20 0.75
N VAL A 65 -6.01 0.37 -0.44
CA VAL A 65 -5.51 -0.23 -1.67
C VAL A 65 -4.04 0.15 -1.81
N VAL A 66 -3.18 -0.85 -1.78
CA VAL A 66 -1.73 -0.71 -1.97
C VAL A 66 -1.41 -1.12 -3.40
N SER A 67 -0.72 -0.25 -4.15
CA SER A 67 -0.17 -0.60 -5.47
C SER A 67 1.34 -0.69 -5.39
N TYR A 68 1.91 -1.69 -6.05
CA TYR A 68 3.34 -1.94 -6.02
C TYR A 68 3.84 -2.57 -7.31
N LYS A 69 5.16 -2.50 -7.53
CA LYS A 69 5.86 -3.19 -8.61
C LYS A 69 6.79 -4.23 -8.02
N VAL A 70 6.92 -5.34 -8.73
CA VAL A 70 7.90 -6.39 -8.43
C VAL A 70 9.05 -6.25 -9.42
N LEU A 71 10.26 -6.07 -8.89
CA LEU A 71 11.49 -5.88 -9.66
C LEU A 71 12.48 -7.02 -9.33
N ASP A 72 13.57 -7.09 -10.10
CA ASP A 72 14.67 -8.02 -9.85
C ASP A 72 14.21 -9.47 -9.64
N LYS A 73 13.24 -9.92 -10.46
CA LYS A 73 12.64 -11.27 -10.37
C LYS A 73 12.03 -11.63 -9.01
N GLY A 74 11.57 -10.65 -8.23
CA GLY A 74 10.95 -10.90 -6.93
C GLY A 74 11.84 -10.58 -5.73
N GLU A 75 13.03 -10.03 -5.93
CA GLU A 75 13.90 -9.62 -4.83
C GLU A 75 13.51 -8.26 -4.24
N ARG A 76 12.86 -7.40 -5.03
CA ARG A 76 12.51 -6.02 -4.66
C ARG A 76 11.06 -5.68 -4.96
N TYR A 77 10.38 -5.14 -3.95
CA TYR A 77 9.00 -4.68 -4.02
C TYR A 77 8.96 -3.17 -3.80
N VAL A 78 8.47 -2.43 -4.78
CA VAL A 78 8.37 -0.97 -4.70
C VAL A 78 6.92 -0.58 -4.56
N ILE A 79 6.53 -0.12 -3.38
CA ILE A 79 5.20 0.41 -3.09
C ILE A 79 5.07 1.78 -3.73
N THR A 80 4.26 1.86 -4.77
CA THR A 80 4.08 3.07 -5.59
C THR A 80 2.91 3.93 -5.13
N SER A 81 1.90 3.34 -4.49
CA SER A 81 0.70 4.04 -4.05
C SER A 81 0.04 3.41 -2.83
N LEU A 82 -0.51 4.26 -1.97
CA LEU A 82 -1.39 3.90 -0.85
C LEU A 82 -2.65 4.77 -0.95
N LYS A 83 -3.81 4.18 -1.23
CA LYS A 83 -5.09 4.89 -1.39
C LYS A 83 -6.13 4.33 -0.45
N HIS A 84 -6.90 5.20 0.20
CA HIS A 84 -8.05 4.76 0.99
C HIS A 84 -9.13 4.19 0.07
N GLY A 85 -9.72 3.05 0.41
CA GLY A 85 -10.70 2.32 -0.41
C GLY A 85 -12.01 3.08 -0.60
N ALA A 86 -12.37 3.94 0.35
CA ALA A 86 -13.50 4.88 0.23
C ALA A 86 -13.23 6.04 -0.74
N MET A 87 -11.98 6.24 -1.18
CA MET A 87 -11.67 7.23 -2.21
C MET A 87 -12.22 6.69 -3.54
N LYS A 88 -13.31 7.29 -4.03
CA LYS A 88 -14.08 6.87 -5.22
C LYS A 88 -13.17 6.29 -6.30
N ARG A 89 -13.27 4.98 -6.50
CA ARG A 89 -12.76 4.33 -7.71
C ARG A 89 -13.78 4.62 -8.81
N ASN A 90 -13.39 5.41 -9.80
CA ASN A 90 -14.13 5.49 -11.06
C ASN A 90 -13.96 4.17 -11.81
N PHE A 91 -14.47 3.07 -11.26
CA PHE A 91 -14.64 1.84 -12.03
C PHE A 91 -15.79 2.09 -13.01
N LYS A 92 -15.45 2.39 -14.26
CA LYS A 92 -16.40 2.20 -15.36
C LYS A 92 -16.51 0.69 -15.58
N TYR A 93 -17.67 0.14 -15.28
CA TYR A 93 -18.05 -1.22 -15.67
C TYR A 93 -18.27 -1.27 -17.18
#